data_AF-A0A973DN33-F1
#
_entry.id   AF-A0A973DN33-F1
#
_cell.length_a   1.000
_cell.length_b   1.000
_cell.length_c   1.000
_cell.angle_alpha   90.00
_cell.angle_beta   90.00
_cell.angle_gamma   90.00
#
_symmetry.space_group_name_H-M   'P 1'
#
loop_
_entity.id
_entity.type
_entity.pdbx_description
1 polymer ?
#
loop_
_entity_poly.entity_id
_entity_poly.type
_entity_poly.pdbx_seq_one_letter_code
_entity_poly.pdbx_strand_id
1 'polypeptide(L)'
;MSYLKISVACACAILLSSCASLSQQISQHVTAPKMTYQSLAIGHITNDSIQLLPTFTVFNSNQFPLPINSVSYQLSLNNQQLVAGNANNVGTLAANGSKDVTLSLDLGKQSLGSLQQLLFKHGQVDYAIDGTVNVMGLTIPFHQQSTLFMPKVSFKQMKVVNGNFSQVDLMLEVEIDNKNDFNLPLDNLSYKITSGSTSLFSGSLRQQTISNGRQLIQLPLSFKPNLMFSNVLGLLRQPTLPLTIKITSPLFSSTHQTSLNLANIL
;
A
#
# COMPACT_ATOMS: atom_id res chain seq x y z
N MET A 1 16.90 56.51 44.81
CA MET A 1 16.52 55.16 44.32
C MET A 1 15.44 55.15 43.22
N SER A 2 15.02 56.29 42.65
CA SER A 2 14.05 56.30 41.52
C SER A 2 14.68 56.16 40.13
N TYR A 3 15.86 56.74 39.88
CA TYR A 3 16.51 56.71 38.56
C TYR A 3 17.03 55.32 38.15
N LEU A 4 17.40 54.47 39.13
CA LEU A 4 17.84 53.10 38.87
C LEU A 4 16.70 52.19 38.39
N LYS A 5 15.46 52.44 38.84
CA LYS A 5 14.27 51.66 38.42
C LYS A 5 13.83 52.01 36.99
N ILE A 6 13.98 53.27 36.59
CA ILE A 6 13.65 53.73 35.23
C ILE A 6 14.69 53.22 34.22
N SER A 7 15.97 53.18 34.60
CA SER A 7 17.04 52.69 33.72
C SER A 7 16.96 51.18 33.45
N VAL A 8 16.50 50.38 34.41
CA VAL A 8 16.29 48.93 34.24
C VAL A 8 15.06 48.63 33.36
N ALA A 9 14.00 49.45 33.45
CA ALA A 9 12.80 49.28 32.63
C ALA A 9 13.05 49.55 31.14
N CYS A 10 13.87 50.56 30.79
CA CYS A 10 14.25 50.85 29.41
C CYS A 10 15.15 49.76 28.79
N ALA A 11 16.05 49.16 29.57
CA ALA A 11 16.94 48.09 29.08
C ALA A 11 16.18 46.79 28.73
N CYS A 12 15.13 46.45 29.49
CA CYS A 12 14.27 45.31 29.18
C CYS A 12 13.44 45.49 27.91
N ALA A 13 12.97 46.71 27.61
CA ALA A 13 12.14 46.99 26.43
C ALA A 13 12.89 46.84 25.09
N ILE A 14 14.20 47.10 25.09
CA ILE A 14 15.06 47.01 23.90
C ILE A 14 15.41 45.54 23.58
N LEU A 15 15.55 44.68 24.59
CA LEU A 15 15.85 43.26 24.41
C LEU A 15 14.65 42.45 23.89
N LEU A 16 13.42 42.87 24.21
CA LEU A 16 12.20 42.22 23.73
C LEU A 16 11.92 42.52 22.24
N SER A 17 12.29 43.70 21.76
CA SER A 17 12.07 44.13 20.37
C SER A 17 13.12 43.58 19.40
N SER A 18 14.33 43.25 19.87
CA SER A 18 15.35 42.58 19.05
C SER A 18 14.99 41.11 18.73
N CYS A 19 14.32 40.39 19.63
CA CYS A 19 13.92 39.00 19.38
C CYS A 19 12.81 38.89 18.31
N ALA A 20 11.86 39.82 18.30
CA ALA A 20 10.81 39.87 17.28
C ALA A 20 11.33 40.28 15.89
N SER A 21 12.38 41.10 15.85
CA SER A 21 12.99 41.55 14.59
C SER A 21 13.86 40.46 13.95
N LEU A 22 14.57 39.67 14.75
CA LEU A 22 15.44 38.60 14.26
C LEU A 22 14.65 37.46 13.60
N SER A 23 13.51 37.04 14.19
CA SER A 23 12.64 36.01 13.60
C SER A 23 12.07 36.45 12.25
N GLN A 24 11.74 37.73 12.12
CA GLN A 24 11.21 38.31 10.87
C GLN A 24 12.28 38.42 9.78
N GLN A 25 13.54 38.65 10.14
CA GLN A 25 14.66 38.81 9.20
C GLN A 25 15.22 37.47 8.69
N ILE A 26 15.20 36.42 9.53
CA ILE A 26 15.52 35.04 9.11
C ILE A 26 14.52 34.54 8.06
N SER A 27 13.23 34.86 8.24
CA SER A 27 12.16 34.47 7.31
C SER A 27 12.29 35.10 5.91
N GLN A 28 13.08 36.17 5.75
CA GLN A 28 13.32 36.83 4.46
C GLN A 28 14.43 36.19 3.62
N HIS A 29 15.31 35.39 4.24
CA HIS A 29 16.48 34.78 3.58
C HIS A 29 16.41 33.25 3.52
N VAL A 30 15.44 32.64 4.19
CA VAL A 30 15.18 31.19 4.13
C VAL A 30 14.05 30.94 3.13
N THR A 31 14.38 30.25 2.04
CA THR A 31 13.39 29.75 1.09
C THR A 31 12.79 28.44 1.61
N ALA A 32 11.47 28.31 1.61
CA ALA A 32 10.82 27.05 1.98
C ALA A 32 11.27 25.91 1.03
N PRO A 33 11.74 24.76 1.54
CA PRO A 33 12.02 23.60 0.69
C PRO A 33 10.81 23.19 -0.13
N LYS A 34 11.09 22.69 -1.34
CA LYS A 34 10.09 22.17 -2.26
C LYS A 34 9.85 20.69 -1.99
N MET A 35 8.61 20.33 -1.73
CA MET A 35 8.16 18.94 -1.56
C MET A 35 7.58 18.42 -2.88
N THR A 36 7.97 17.23 -3.32
CA THR A 36 7.39 16.57 -4.50
C THR A 36 7.08 15.12 -4.16
N TYR A 37 5.88 14.65 -4.48
CA TYR A 37 5.54 13.23 -4.34
C TYR A 37 6.35 12.39 -5.34
N GLN A 38 6.94 11.30 -4.86
CA GLN A 38 7.79 10.42 -5.67
C GLN A 38 7.10 9.08 -5.95
N SER A 39 6.64 8.39 -4.91
CA SER A 39 6.04 7.06 -5.06
C SER A 39 5.26 6.64 -3.82
N LEU A 40 4.43 5.60 -3.95
CA LEU A 40 3.87 4.84 -2.86
C LEU A 40 4.41 3.41 -2.92
N ALA A 41 4.73 2.84 -1.77
CA ALA A 41 5.04 1.42 -1.65
C ALA A 41 4.18 0.79 -0.56
N ILE A 42 3.97 -0.52 -0.65
CA ILE A 42 3.39 -1.30 0.45
C ILE A 42 4.53 -1.95 1.22
N GLY A 43 4.60 -1.66 2.51
CA GLY A 43 5.57 -2.21 3.44
C GLY A 43 5.09 -3.53 4.04
N HIS A 44 5.17 -3.64 5.35
CA HIS A 44 4.77 -4.85 6.06
C HIS A 44 3.25 -5.12 5.94
N ILE A 45 2.91 -6.40 5.72
CA ILE A 45 1.52 -6.88 5.61
C ILE A 45 1.29 -7.98 6.63
N THR A 46 0.23 -7.84 7.41
CA THR A 46 -0.29 -8.88 8.29
C THR A 46 -1.76 -9.17 7.95
N ASN A 47 -2.40 -10.09 8.67
CA ASN A 47 -3.83 -10.37 8.48
C ASN A 47 -4.75 -9.20 8.87
N ASP A 48 -4.30 -8.35 9.79
CA ASP A 48 -5.10 -7.27 10.37
C ASP A 48 -4.49 -5.88 10.10
N SER A 49 -3.35 -5.79 9.42
CA SER A 49 -2.71 -4.51 9.13
C SER A 49 -1.94 -4.49 7.82
N ILE A 50 -1.86 -3.31 7.21
CA ILE A 50 -0.96 -3.01 6.10
C ILE A 50 -0.21 -1.72 6.39
N GLN A 51 1.04 -1.66 5.95
CA GLN A 51 1.85 -0.45 6.02
C GLN A 51 1.93 0.19 4.64
N LEU A 52 1.58 1.46 4.55
CA LEU A 52 1.77 2.30 3.36
C LEU A 52 2.99 3.19 3.55
N LEU A 53 3.85 3.24 2.53
CA LEU A 53 5.14 3.92 2.55
C LEU A 53 5.22 4.97 1.43
N PRO A 54 4.46 6.08 1.51
CA PRO A 54 4.61 7.17 0.55
C PRO A 54 5.96 7.85 0.75
N THR A 55 6.64 8.11 -0.35
CA THR A 55 7.94 8.79 -0.37
C THR A 55 7.81 10.13 -1.08
N PHE A 56 8.36 11.16 -0.45
CA PHE A 56 8.41 12.51 -0.96
C PHE A 56 9.86 12.97 -1.07
N THR A 57 10.22 13.56 -2.21
CA THR A 57 11.51 14.22 -2.37
C THR A 57 11.40 15.65 -1.86
N VAL A 58 12.28 16.00 -0.92
CA VAL A 58 12.39 17.32 -0.32
C VAL A 58 13.64 17.99 -0.88
N PHE A 59 13.47 19.11 -1.59
CA PHE A 59 14.57 19.87 -2.16
C PHE A 59 14.80 21.18 -1.41
N ASN A 60 16.04 21.40 -0.97
CA ASN A 60 16.48 22.63 -0.33
C ASN A 60 17.21 23.52 -1.33
N SER A 61 16.60 24.64 -1.71
CA SER A 61 17.23 25.66 -2.56
C SER A 61 18.11 26.65 -1.81
N ASN A 62 18.22 26.54 -0.47
CA ASN A 62 19.08 27.41 0.32
C ASN A 62 20.54 26.98 0.22
N GLN A 63 21.44 27.96 0.37
CA GLN A 63 22.89 27.75 0.38
C GLN A 63 23.43 27.20 1.71
N PHE A 64 22.56 26.89 2.65
CA PHE A 64 22.88 26.32 3.95
C PHE A 64 22.00 25.10 4.24
N PRO A 65 22.48 24.16 5.08
CA PRO A 65 21.72 22.97 5.45
C PRO A 65 20.51 23.30 6.33
N LEU A 66 19.44 22.53 6.16
CA LEU A 66 18.18 22.69 6.86
C LEU A 66 17.86 21.47 7.73
N PRO A 67 17.80 21.59 9.07
CA PRO A 67 17.33 20.49 9.92
C PRO A 67 15.82 20.30 9.77
N ILE A 68 15.40 19.06 9.51
CA ILE A 68 13.99 18.66 9.50
C ILE A 68 13.64 18.20 10.92
N ASN A 69 12.94 19.07 11.65
CA ASN A 69 12.61 18.88 13.06
C ASN A 69 11.53 17.81 13.23
N SER A 70 10.43 17.96 12.51
CA SER A 70 9.30 17.04 12.54
C SER A 70 8.52 17.04 11.23
N VAL A 71 7.80 15.95 10.98
CA VAL A 71 6.84 15.82 9.90
C VAL A 71 5.55 15.26 10.50
N SER A 72 4.49 16.03 10.42
CA SER A 72 3.13 15.58 10.77
C SER A 72 2.39 15.20 9.50
N TYR A 73 1.64 14.11 9.51
CA TYR A 73 0.93 13.63 8.34
C TYR A 73 -0.36 12.90 8.69
N GLN A 74 -1.30 12.90 7.76
CA GLN A 74 -2.54 12.16 7.84
C GLN A 74 -2.90 11.56 6.48
N LEU A 75 -3.48 10.37 6.51
CA LEU A 75 -4.12 9.72 5.38
C LEU A 75 -5.63 9.84 5.55
N SER A 76 -6.30 10.33 4.50
CA SER A 76 -7.75 10.45 4.44
C SER A 76 -8.29 9.61 3.28
N LEU A 77 -9.46 8.98 3.46
CA LEU A 77 -10.23 8.33 2.39
C LEU A 77 -11.55 9.09 2.22
N ASN A 78 -11.90 9.49 1.00
CA ASN A 78 -13.10 10.28 0.71
C ASN A 78 -13.28 11.47 1.70
N ASN A 79 -12.19 12.21 1.95
CA ASN A 79 -12.13 13.35 2.87
C ASN A 79 -12.34 13.04 4.36
N GLN A 80 -12.40 11.76 4.76
CA GLN A 80 -12.43 11.35 6.16
C GLN A 80 -11.05 10.86 6.59
N GLN A 81 -10.53 11.43 7.66
CA GLN A 81 -9.24 11.00 8.22
C GLN A 81 -9.31 9.54 8.66
N LEU A 82 -8.35 8.75 8.19
CA LEU A 82 -8.24 7.32 8.46
C LEU A 82 -7.11 7.02 9.44
N VAL A 83 -5.95 7.63 9.24
CA VAL A 83 -4.73 7.45 10.04
C VAL A 83 -4.00 8.79 10.10
N ALA A 84 -3.37 9.09 11.24
CA ALA A 84 -2.45 10.21 11.37
C ALA A 84 -1.19 9.76 12.11
N GLY A 85 -0.07 10.42 11.82
CA GLY A 85 1.23 10.08 12.37
C GLY A 85 2.16 11.30 12.42
N ASN A 86 3.26 11.12 13.15
CA ASN A 86 4.30 12.12 13.26
C ASN A 86 5.67 11.42 13.21
N ALA A 87 6.62 11.99 12.48
CA ALA A 87 8.01 11.59 12.48
C ALA A 87 8.86 12.73 13.03
N ASN A 88 9.68 12.45 14.05
CA ASN A 88 10.57 13.43 14.65
C ASN A 88 12.02 13.13 14.24
N ASN A 89 12.87 14.16 14.21
CA ASN A 89 14.30 14.03 13.93
C ASN A 89 14.59 13.32 12.59
N VAL A 90 13.90 13.73 11.52
CA VAL A 90 14.03 13.14 10.17
C VAL A 90 15.45 13.38 9.60
N GLY A 91 16.20 14.31 10.18
CA GLY A 91 17.62 14.54 9.93
C GLY A 91 17.87 15.90 9.30
N THR A 92 18.98 16.07 8.60
CA THR A 92 19.34 17.34 7.96
C THR A 92 19.31 17.20 6.44
N LEU A 93 18.78 18.22 5.77
CA LEU A 93 18.77 18.37 4.33
C LEU A 93 19.94 19.28 3.92
N ALA A 94 20.84 18.78 3.06
CA ALA A 94 22.02 19.52 2.65
C ALA A 94 21.68 20.80 1.88
N ALA A 95 22.60 21.77 1.85
CA ALA A 95 22.48 22.95 1.00
C ALA A 95 22.38 22.56 -0.48
N ASN A 96 21.46 23.17 -1.23
CA ASN A 96 21.18 22.84 -2.64
C ASN A 96 20.94 21.34 -2.89
N GLY A 97 20.50 20.60 -1.86
CA GLY A 97 20.38 19.15 -1.87
C GLY A 97 18.94 18.67 -1.86
N SER A 98 18.77 17.41 -2.29
CA SER A 98 17.51 16.67 -2.18
C SER A 98 17.64 15.55 -1.16
N LYS A 99 16.55 15.22 -0.47
CA LYS A 99 16.44 14.04 0.36
C LYS A 99 15.05 13.42 0.20
N ASP A 100 15.02 12.10 0.06
CA ASP A 100 13.77 11.36 0.08
C ASP A 100 13.34 11.10 1.53
N VAL A 101 12.08 11.40 1.80
CA VAL A 101 11.43 11.23 3.10
C VAL A 101 10.28 10.25 2.91
N THR A 102 10.44 9.05 3.45
CA THR A 102 9.41 8.02 3.46
C THR A 102 8.63 8.08 4.76
N LEU A 103 7.31 8.20 4.67
CA LEU A 103 6.41 8.19 5.84
C LEU A 103 5.92 6.76 6.10
N SER A 104 5.65 6.42 7.36
CA SER A 104 5.06 5.12 7.73
C SER A 104 3.60 5.31 8.12
N LEU A 105 2.69 4.91 7.24
CA LEU A 105 1.25 4.94 7.48
C LEU A 105 0.77 3.51 7.79
N ASP A 106 0.60 3.20 9.06
CA ASP A 106 0.15 1.88 9.52
C ASP A 106 -1.38 1.84 9.60
N LEU A 107 -2.01 1.13 8.66
CA LEU A 107 -3.44 0.89 8.66
C LEU A 107 -3.71 -0.36 9.49
N GLY A 108 -4.19 -0.17 10.71
CA GLY A 108 -4.67 -1.26 11.56
C GLY A 108 -6.04 -1.79 11.12
N LYS A 109 -6.56 -2.76 11.88
CA LYS A 109 -7.76 -3.54 11.53
C LYS A 109 -8.99 -2.72 11.16
N GLN A 110 -9.28 -1.67 11.92
CA GLN A 110 -10.44 -0.81 11.67
C GLN A 110 -10.27 -0.01 10.37
N SER A 111 -9.14 0.70 10.25
CA SER A 111 -8.79 1.49 9.06
C SER A 111 -8.73 0.64 7.80
N LEU A 112 -8.13 -0.55 7.89
CA LEU A 112 -8.07 -1.53 6.80
C LEU A 112 -9.46 -2.04 6.43
N GLY A 113 -10.31 -2.34 7.41
CA GLY A 113 -11.69 -2.77 7.15
C GLY A 113 -12.52 -1.71 6.43
N SER A 114 -12.39 -0.43 6.83
CA SER A 114 -13.02 0.69 6.12
C SER A 114 -12.53 0.83 4.68
N LEU A 115 -11.21 0.72 4.48
CA LEU A 115 -10.61 0.75 3.14
C LEU A 115 -11.13 -0.39 2.26
N GLN A 116 -11.11 -1.62 2.77
CA GLN A 116 -11.61 -2.81 2.08
C GLN A 116 -13.07 -2.64 1.69
N GLN A 117 -13.92 -2.19 2.61
CA GLN A 117 -15.34 -1.99 2.35
C GLN A 117 -15.59 -1.01 1.20
N LEU A 118 -14.85 0.09 1.16
CA LEU A 118 -14.94 1.08 0.08
C LEU A 118 -14.46 0.49 -1.26
N LEU A 119 -13.30 -0.17 -1.26
CA LEU A 119 -12.76 -0.82 -2.46
C LEU A 119 -13.68 -1.92 -2.99
N PHE A 120 -14.25 -2.76 -2.13
CA PHE A 120 -15.18 -3.82 -2.56
C PHE A 120 -16.47 -3.26 -3.15
N LYS A 121 -16.98 -2.14 -2.60
CA LYS A 121 -18.23 -1.55 -3.05
C LYS A 121 -18.08 -0.74 -4.34
N HIS A 122 -16.98 -0.01 -4.49
CA HIS A 122 -16.80 0.96 -5.56
C HIS A 122 -15.71 0.58 -6.58
N GLY A 123 -14.90 -0.43 -6.29
CA GLY A 123 -13.74 -0.82 -7.11
C GLY A 123 -12.55 0.14 -7.04
N GLN A 124 -12.74 1.32 -6.44
CA GLN A 124 -11.73 2.35 -6.23
C GLN A 124 -12.08 3.22 -5.03
N VAL A 125 -11.10 3.94 -4.50
CA VAL A 125 -11.28 4.92 -3.43
C VAL A 125 -10.29 6.07 -3.61
N ASP A 126 -10.77 7.30 -3.44
CA ASP A 126 -9.91 8.48 -3.47
C ASP A 126 -9.25 8.64 -2.11
N TYR A 127 -7.94 8.85 -2.12
CA TYR A 127 -7.16 9.07 -0.92
C TYR A 127 -6.37 10.37 -1.01
N ALA A 128 -6.17 11.00 0.15
CA ALA A 128 -5.34 12.18 0.30
C ALA A 128 -4.32 11.96 1.43
N ILE A 129 -3.08 12.38 1.19
CA ILE A 129 -2.03 12.44 2.19
C ILE A 129 -1.72 13.93 2.41
N ASP A 130 -2.12 14.42 3.56
CA ASP A 130 -1.91 15.79 4.00
C ASP A 130 -0.86 15.81 5.09
N GLY A 131 -0.06 16.87 5.16
CA GLY A 131 0.87 17.01 6.26
C GLY A 131 1.64 18.31 6.27
N THR A 132 2.50 18.43 7.26
CA THR A 132 3.37 19.59 7.45
C THR A 132 4.77 19.16 7.83
N VAL A 133 5.78 19.72 7.17
CA VAL A 133 7.19 19.58 7.52
C VAL A 133 7.60 20.81 8.32
N ASN A 134 8.20 20.62 9.49
CA ASN A 134 8.78 21.70 10.29
C ASN A 134 10.29 21.76 10.07
N VAL A 135 10.76 22.92 9.61
CA VAL A 135 12.16 23.18 9.27
C VAL A 135 12.59 24.52 9.85
N MET A 136 13.48 24.51 10.84
CA MET A 136 13.94 25.72 11.54
C MET A 136 12.78 26.61 12.05
N GLY A 137 11.69 25.99 12.51
CA GLY A 137 10.50 26.70 12.98
C GLY A 137 9.54 27.17 11.87
N LEU A 138 9.89 27.01 10.59
CA LEU A 138 8.97 27.20 9.47
C LEU A 138 8.13 25.93 9.25
N THR A 139 6.82 26.09 9.10
CA THR A 139 5.89 24.99 8.83
C THR A 139 5.48 25.01 7.36
N ILE A 140 5.79 23.94 6.65
CA ILE A 140 5.57 23.84 5.20
C ILE A 140 4.55 22.74 4.96
N PRO A 141 3.34 23.09 4.48
CA PRO A 141 2.33 22.10 4.18
C PRO A 141 2.70 21.33 2.91
N PHE A 142 2.29 20.06 2.86
CA PHE A 142 2.25 19.27 1.64
C PHE A 142 0.91 18.56 1.54
N HIS A 143 0.49 18.34 0.30
CA HIS A 143 -0.75 17.68 -0.03
C HIS A 143 -0.51 16.80 -1.25
N GLN A 144 -0.98 15.57 -1.19
CA GLN A 144 -1.00 14.65 -2.32
C GLN A 144 -2.35 13.95 -2.36
N GLN A 145 -3.02 13.97 -3.51
CA GLN A 145 -4.26 13.25 -3.73
C GLN A 145 -4.09 12.29 -4.90
N SER A 146 -4.65 11.08 -4.78
CA SER A 146 -4.69 10.10 -5.84
C SER A 146 -5.84 9.12 -5.62
N THR A 147 -6.00 8.16 -6.52
CA THR A 147 -7.04 7.13 -6.47
C THR A 147 -6.39 5.76 -6.34
N LEU A 148 -6.85 5.00 -5.36
CA LEU A 148 -6.46 3.61 -5.16
C LEU A 148 -7.48 2.71 -5.85
N PHE A 149 -7.00 1.83 -6.72
CA PHE A 149 -7.83 0.90 -7.49
C PHE A 149 -7.72 -0.52 -6.96
N MET A 150 -8.87 -1.20 -6.90
CA MET A 150 -8.91 -2.64 -6.63
C MET A 150 -8.31 -3.39 -7.83
N PRO A 151 -7.31 -4.28 -7.63
CA PRO A 151 -6.74 -5.07 -8.72
C PRO A 151 -7.78 -5.99 -9.34
N LYS A 152 -7.83 -6.05 -10.66
CA LYS A 152 -8.76 -6.94 -11.36
C LYS A 152 -8.10 -8.29 -11.61
N VAL A 153 -8.68 -9.33 -11.03
CA VAL A 153 -8.24 -10.72 -11.21
C VAL A 153 -9.12 -11.37 -12.29
N SER A 154 -8.49 -11.89 -13.34
CA SER A 154 -9.17 -12.58 -14.45
C SER A 154 -8.59 -13.98 -14.65
N PHE A 155 -9.45 -14.99 -14.59
CA PHE A 155 -9.09 -16.34 -15.00
C PHE A 155 -8.90 -16.38 -16.52
N LYS A 156 -7.75 -16.88 -16.99
CA LYS A 156 -7.48 -17.01 -18.43
C LYS A 156 -7.76 -18.42 -18.90
N GLN A 157 -7.02 -19.38 -18.36
CA GLN A 157 -7.15 -20.77 -18.74
C GLN A 157 -6.64 -21.71 -17.65
N MET A 158 -7.07 -22.95 -17.74
CA MET A 158 -6.58 -24.05 -16.94
C MET A 158 -6.20 -25.19 -17.89
N LYS A 159 -4.95 -25.63 -17.80
CA LYS A 159 -4.41 -26.69 -18.64
C LYS A 159 -4.08 -27.90 -17.78
N VAL A 160 -4.39 -29.10 -18.27
CA VAL A 160 -3.80 -30.32 -17.72
C VAL A 160 -2.38 -30.41 -18.24
N VAL A 161 -1.40 -30.44 -17.34
CA VAL A 161 0.02 -30.64 -17.66
C VAL A 161 0.33 -32.13 -17.73
N ASN A 162 -0.17 -32.87 -16.76
CA ASN A 162 -0.05 -34.32 -16.65
C ASN A 162 -1.27 -34.87 -15.92
N GLY A 163 -1.67 -36.10 -16.20
CA GLY A 163 -2.87 -36.66 -15.58
C GLY A 163 -2.93 -38.17 -15.70
N ASN A 164 -3.33 -38.80 -14.60
CA ASN A 164 -3.82 -40.16 -14.53
C ASN A 164 -4.82 -40.27 -13.36
N PHE A 165 -5.39 -41.46 -13.13
CA PHE A 165 -6.38 -41.65 -12.07
C PHE A 165 -5.83 -41.47 -10.63
N SER A 166 -4.51 -41.48 -10.45
CA SER A 166 -3.85 -41.25 -9.15
C SER A 166 -3.54 -39.78 -8.90
N GLN A 167 -3.20 -39.01 -9.94
CA GLN A 167 -2.81 -37.60 -9.82
C GLN A 167 -3.08 -36.84 -11.11
N VAL A 168 -3.58 -35.62 -10.98
CA VAL A 168 -3.74 -34.66 -12.07
C VAL A 168 -3.01 -33.38 -11.70
N ASP A 169 -2.07 -33.00 -12.55
CA ASP A 169 -1.31 -31.77 -12.48
C ASP A 169 -1.91 -30.75 -13.45
N LEU A 170 -2.27 -29.59 -12.93
CA LEU A 170 -2.87 -28.50 -13.67
C LEU A 170 -1.96 -27.28 -13.64
N MET A 171 -1.98 -26.51 -14.72
CA MET A 171 -1.46 -25.16 -14.75
C MET A 171 -2.63 -24.19 -14.89
N LEU A 172 -2.85 -23.40 -13.84
CA LEU A 172 -3.84 -22.34 -13.81
C LEU A 172 -3.17 -21.02 -14.19
N GLU A 173 -3.64 -20.39 -15.26
CA GLU A 173 -3.21 -19.06 -15.68
C GLU A 173 -4.22 -18.00 -15.21
N VAL A 174 -3.75 -17.12 -14.32
CA VAL A 174 -4.51 -15.99 -13.79
C VAL A 174 -3.84 -14.69 -14.25
N GLU A 175 -4.60 -13.81 -14.87
CA GLU A 175 -4.15 -12.45 -15.15
C GLU A 175 -4.59 -11.54 -14.01
N ILE A 176 -3.66 -10.71 -13.53
CA ILE A 176 -3.97 -9.64 -12.59
C ILE A 176 -3.63 -8.32 -13.27
N ASP A 177 -4.63 -7.44 -13.35
CA ASP A 177 -4.52 -6.08 -13.90
C ASP A 177 -4.43 -5.10 -12.73
N ASN A 178 -3.24 -4.54 -12.51
CA ASN A 178 -2.95 -3.56 -11.49
C ASN A 178 -2.93 -2.16 -12.12
N LYS A 179 -3.98 -1.38 -11.87
CA LYS A 179 -4.07 0.02 -12.33
C LYS A 179 -3.33 1.01 -11.43
N ASN A 180 -2.87 0.58 -10.26
CA ASN A 180 -2.15 1.45 -9.35
C ASN A 180 -0.75 1.74 -9.89
N ASP A 181 -0.24 2.93 -9.61
CA ASP A 181 1.10 3.40 -9.98
C ASP A 181 2.21 2.82 -9.10
N PHE A 182 1.87 1.88 -8.22
CA PHE A 182 2.79 1.19 -7.33
C PHE A 182 2.70 -0.33 -7.44
N ASN A 183 3.76 -0.98 -6.98
CA ASN A 183 3.86 -2.44 -6.98
C ASN A 183 3.01 -3.05 -5.86
N LEU A 184 2.23 -4.07 -6.21
CA LEU A 184 1.46 -4.86 -5.24
C LEU A 184 2.25 -6.12 -4.86
N PRO A 185 2.70 -6.26 -3.60
CA PRO A 185 3.18 -7.53 -3.11
C PRO A 185 2.02 -8.53 -3.04
N LEU A 186 2.28 -9.75 -3.50
CA LEU A 186 1.38 -10.90 -3.38
C LEU A 186 1.71 -11.78 -2.19
N ASP A 187 2.60 -11.30 -1.32
CA ASP A 187 2.83 -11.90 -0.03
C ASP A 187 1.49 -11.91 0.73
N ASN A 188 1.10 -13.09 1.22
CA ASN A 188 -0.20 -13.36 1.85
C ASN A 188 -1.40 -13.46 0.91
N LEU A 189 -1.20 -13.54 -0.41
CA LEU A 189 -2.25 -13.96 -1.32
C LEU A 189 -2.44 -15.48 -1.19
N SER A 190 -3.60 -15.87 -0.66
CA SER A 190 -4.04 -17.27 -0.58
C SER A 190 -5.01 -17.57 -1.73
N TYR A 191 -4.98 -18.79 -2.21
CA TYR A 191 -5.92 -19.27 -3.20
C TYR A 191 -6.43 -20.65 -2.82
N LYS A 192 -7.71 -20.87 -3.06
CA LYS A 192 -8.42 -22.11 -2.75
C LYS A 192 -9.28 -22.51 -3.93
N ILE A 193 -9.23 -23.79 -4.28
CA ILE A 193 -10.05 -24.36 -5.34
C ILE A 193 -10.91 -25.46 -4.73
N THR A 194 -12.22 -25.34 -4.91
CA THR A 194 -13.20 -26.29 -4.38
C THR A 194 -14.10 -26.80 -5.49
N SER A 195 -14.66 -27.99 -5.30
CA SER A 195 -15.76 -28.52 -6.12
C SER A 195 -16.82 -29.08 -5.18
N GLY A 196 -18.03 -28.52 -5.24
CA GLY A 196 -19.03 -28.73 -4.19
C GLY A 196 -18.48 -28.32 -2.81
N SER A 197 -18.59 -29.22 -1.83
CA SER A 197 -18.04 -29.04 -0.48
C SER A 197 -16.56 -29.46 -0.33
N THR A 198 -15.99 -30.09 -1.35
CA THR A 198 -14.64 -30.68 -1.26
C THR A 198 -13.57 -29.67 -1.67
N SER A 199 -12.57 -29.49 -0.82
CA SER A 199 -11.39 -28.68 -1.13
C SER A 199 -10.41 -29.50 -1.95
N LEU A 200 -10.19 -29.09 -3.20
CA LEU A 200 -9.26 -29.76 -4.13
C LEU A 200 -7.83 -29.26 -3.96
N PHE A 201 -7.69 -27.96 -3.76
CA PHE A 201 -6.38 -27.32 -3.62
C PHE A 201 -6.48 -26.12 -2.68
N SER A 202 -5.43 -25.87 -1.92
CA SER A 202 -5.21 -24.61 -1.20
C SER A 202 -3.73 -24.30 -1.18
N GLY A 203 -3.38 -23.04 -1.43
CA GLY A 203 -2.00 -22.59 -1.42
C GLY A 203 -1.89 -21.09 -1.14
N SER A 204 -0.66 -20.63 -1.02
CA SER A 204 -0.31 -19.23 -0.83
C SER A 204 0.81 -18.84 -1.77
N LEU A 205 0.71 -17.68 -2.39
CA LEU A 205 1.83 -17.05 -3.08
C LEU A 205 2.77 -16.40 -2.07
N ARG A 206 4.07 -16.42 -2.39
CA ARG A 206 5.14 -15.78 -1.62
C ARG A 206 6.16 -15.22 -2.60
N GLN A 207 6.79 -14.11 -2.24
CA GLN A 207 7.92 -13.51 -2.96
C GLN A 207 7.59 -13.12 -4.41
N GLN A 208 6.34 -12.70 -4.65
CA GLN A 208 5.93 -12.19 -5.95
C GLN A 208 5.36 -10.79 -5.81
N THR A 209 5.67 -9.94 -6.77
CA THR A 209 5.13 -8.58 -6.87
C THR A 209 4.50 -8.40 -8.24
N ILE A 210 3.47 -7.55 -8.30
CA ILE A 210 2.81 -7.15 -9.54
C ILE A 210 3.07 -5.68 -9.74
N SER A 211 3.75 -5.34 -10.82
CA SER A 211 3.96 -3.95 -11.23
C SER A 211 2.67 -3.34 -11.77
N ASN A 212 2.71 -2.05 -12.14
CA ASN A 212 1.62 -1.46 -12.91
C ASN A 212 1.39 -2.24 -14.22
N GLY A 213 0.12 -2.42 -14.59
CA GLY A 213 -0.31 -3.12 -15.80
C GLY A 213 -0.79 -4.55 -15.56
N ARG A 214 -0.82 -5.34 -16.64
CA ARG A 214 -1.31 -6.72 -16.63
C ARG A 214 -0.15 -7.69 -16.50
N GLN A 215 -0.26 -8.61 -15.56
CA GLN A 215 0.69 -9.69 -15.37
C GLN A 215 -0.02 -11.04 -15.36
N LEU A 216 0.52 -11.99 -16.10
CA LEU A 216 0.05 -13.37 -16.10
C LEU A 216 0.81 -14.17 -15.04
N ILE A 217 0.08 -14.82 -14.15
CA ILE A 217 0.60 -15.67 -13.09
C ILE A 217 0.22 -17.11 -13.38
N GLN A 218 1.21 -17.99 -13.31
CA GLN A 218 1.04 -19.42 -13.47
C GLN A 218 1.03 -20.09 -12.08
N LEU A 219 -0.07 -20.73 -11.76
CA LEU A 219 -0.28 -21.46 -10.51
C LEU A 219 -0.27 -22.95 -10.83
N PRO A 220 0.82 -23.67 -10.51
CA PRO A 220 0.83 -25.12 -10.61
C PRO A 220 -0.04 -25.71 -9.48
N LEU A 221 -0.94 -26.59 -9.85
CA LEU A 221 -1.88 -27.24 -8.94
C LEU A 221 -1.77 -28.74 -9.13
N SER A 222 -1.91 -29.50 -8.05
CA SER A 222 -1.98 -30.95 -8.14
C SER A 222 -3.06 -31.48 -7.20
N PHE A 223 -3.89 -32.40 -7.68
CA PHE A 223 -4.91 -33.05 -6.89
C PHE A 223 -5.10 -34.51 -7.30
N LYS A 224 -5.73 -35.30 -6.43
CA LYS A 224 -6.02 -36.71 -6.67
C LYS A 224 -7.48 -36.88 -7.12
N PRO A 225 -7.75 -37.43 -8.32
CA PRO A 225 -9.12 -37.63 -8.81
C PRO A 225 -9.99 -38.50 -7.90
N ASN A 226 -9.37 -39.42 -7.15
CA ASN A 226 -10.07 -40.32 -6.23
C ASN A 226 -10.81 -39.61 -5.07
N LEU A 227 -10.52 -38.32 -4.82
CA LEU A 227 -11.26 -37.49 -3.87
C LEU A 227 -12.66 -37.12 -4.37
N MET A 228 -12.89 -37.24 -5.69
CA MET A 228 -14.15 -36.89 -6.35
C MET A 228 -14.83 -38.09 -7.01
N PHE A 229 -14.04 -39.02 -7.52
CA PHE A 229 -14.52 -40.17 -8.25
C PHE A 229 -14.04 -41.44 -7.57
N SER A 230 -14.96 -42.31 -7.15
CA SER A 230 -14.59 -43.57 -6.49
C SER A 230 -13.85 -44.54 -7.41
N ASN A 231 -14.04 -44.42 -8.73
CA ASN A 231 -13.39 -45.24 -9.74
C ASN A 231 -13.38 -44.55 -11.11
N VAL A 232 -12.64 -45.14 -12.05
CA VAL A 232 -12.49 -44.65 -13.44
C VAL A 232 -13.83 -44.57 -14.17
N LEU A 233 -14.75 -45.52 -13.92
CA LEU A 233 -16.05 -45.53 -14.59
C LEU A 233 -16.93 -44.34 -14.16
N GLY A 234 -16.83 -43.91 -12.90
CA GLY A 234 -17.49 -42.70 -12.39
C GLY A 234 -16.98 -41.45 -13.10
N LEU A 235 -15.66 -41.37 -13.30
CA LEU A 235 -15.02 -40.29 -14.06
C LEU A 235 -15.48 -40.28 -15.52
N LEU A 236 -15.53 -41.44 -16.19
CA LEU A 236 -16.00 -41.54 -17.58
C LEU A 236 -17.48 -41.16 -17.76
N ARG A 237 -18.33 -41.45 -16.77
CA ARG A 237 -19.77 -41.10 -16.81
C ARG A 237 -20.01 -39.61 -16.63
N GLN A 238 -19.22 -38.93 -15.79
CA GLN A 238 -19.34 -37.51 -15.50
C GLN A 238 -17.94 -36.85 -15.41
N PRO A 239 -17.28 -36.63 -16.56
CA PRO A 239 -15.88 -36.16 -16.58
C PRO A 239 -15.73 -34.68 -16.22
N THR A 240 -16.83 -33.94 -16.14
CA THR A 240 -16.83 -32.50 -15.88
C THR A 240 -16.93 -32.22 -14.39
N LEU A 241 -15.93 -31.53 -13.84
CA LEU A 241 -15.86 -31.15 -12.43
C LEU A 241 -16.15 -29.64 -12.29
N PRO A 242 -17.21 -29.22 -11.59
CA PRO A 242 -17.47 -27.81 -11.33
C PRO A 242 -16.46 -27.27 -10.31
N LEU A 243 -15.80 -26.16 -10.62
CA LEU A 243 -14.76 -25.57 -9.79
C LEU A 243 -15.19 -24.17 -9.30
N THR A 244 -14.91 -23.88 -8.04
CA THR A 244 -14.91 -22.53 -7.47
C THR A 244 -13.48 -22.18 -7.06
N ILE A 245 -12.94 -21.14 -7.69
CA ILE A 245 -11.61 -20.61 -7.43
C ILE A 245 -11.78 -19.34 -6.62
N LYS A 246 -11.27 -19.34 -5.39
CA LYS A 246 -11.25 -18.17 -4.52
C LYS A 246 -9.83 -17.71 -4.32
N ILE A 247 -9.55 -16.45 -4.63
CA ILE A 247 -8.29 -15.76 -4.37
C ILE A 247 -8.56 -14.71 -3.29
N THR A 248 -7.74 -14.72 -2.23
CA THR A 248 -7.94 -13.85 -1.06
C THR A 248 -6.60 -13.25 -0.64
N SER A 249 -6.56 -11.94 -0.48
CA SER A 249 -5.46 -11.18 0.10
C SER A 249 -6.01 -10.19 1.14
N PRO A 250 -5.14 -9.56 1.96
CA PRO A 250 -5.56 -8.48 2.86
C PRO A 250 -6.12 -7.23 2.15
N LEU A 251 -5.91 -7.06 0.84
CA LEU A 251 -6.38 -5.87 0.11
C LEU A 251 -7.60 -6.15 -0.76
N PHE A 252 -7.70 -7.36 -1.30
CA PHE A 252 -8.74 -7.74 -2.25
C PHE A 252 -9.06 -9.22 -2.17
N SER A 253 -10.26 -9.58 -2.60
CA SER A 253 -10.66 -10.97 -2.83
C SER A 253 -11.43 -11.08 -4.14
N SER A 254 -11.29 -12.24 -4.79
CA SER A 254 -12.00 -12.56 -6.03
C SER A 254 -12.45 -14.01 -6.01
N THR A 255 -13.65 -14.27 -6.51
CA THR A 255 -14.20 -15.62 -6.65
C THR A 255 -14.66 -15.83 -8.07
N HIS A 256 -14.28 -16.97 -8.66
CA HIS A 256 -14.63 -17.33 -10.01
C HIS A 256 -15.14 -18.78 -10.06
N GLN A 257 -16.22 -19.01 -10.79
CA GLN A 257 -16.78 -20.35 -11.01
C GLN A 257 -16.47 -20.78 -12.44
N THR A 258 -15.98 -22.00 -12.60
CA THR A 258 -15.64 -22.61 -13.89
C THR A 258 -15.87 -24.11 -13.82
N SER A 259 -15.54 -24.85 -14.87
CA SER A 259 -15.53 -26.31 -14.86
C SER A 259 -14.27 -26.84 -15.51
N LEU A 260 -13.84 -28.02 -15.08
CA LEU A 260 -12.71 -28.73 -15.63
C LEU A 260 -13.18 -30.05 -16.23
N ASN A 261 -12.90 -30.25 -17.51
CA ASN A 261 -13.18 -31.51 -18.19
C ASN A 261 -11.97 -32.44 -18.06
N LEU A 262 -12.19 -33.59 -17.42
CA LEU A 262 -11.20 -34.63 -17.16
C LEU A 262 -11.36 -35.84 -18.08
N ALA A 263 -12.04 -35.74 -19.23
CA ALA A 263 -12.19 -36.88 -20.13
C ALA A 263 -10.85 -37.35 -20.71
N ASN A 264 -9.88 -36.44 -20.86
CA ASN A 264 -8.62 -36.69 -21.54
C ASN A 264 -7.45 -36.96 -20.59
N ILE A 265 -7.69 -37.20 -19.29
CA ILE A 265 -6.63 -37.49 -18.31
C ILE A 265 -6.38 -38.99 -18.10
N LEU A 266 -7.14 -39.84 -18.79
CA LEU A 266 -7.11 -41.30 -18.66
C LEU A 266 -6.37 -41.93 -19.84
#